data_AF-A0A5C7FDY3-F1
#
_entry.id   AF-A0A5C7FDY3-F1
#
_cell.length_a   1.000
_cell.length_b   1.000
_cell.length_c   1.000
_cell.angle_alpha   90.00
_cell.angle_beta   90.00
_cell.angle_gamma   90.00
#
_symmetry.space_group_name_H-M   'P 1'
#
loop_
_entity.id
_entity.type
_entity.pdbx_description
1 polymer ?
#
loop_
_entity_poly.entity_id
_entity_poly.type
_entity_poly.pdbx_seq_one_letter_code
_entity_poly.pdbx_strand_id
1 'polypeptide(L)'
;MRFLLTLAILACAALSFAQDPADIYHKTVDLDDINQISFDVYKDDQLEIKSWPGDDILIETSVKLNNGEPHILKFFLGKKRWDLAEQVSGDQLVLESVDKQRRVVQGTEFSTSETVSIVVYMPEDFSESGDRTYKRQSR
;
A
#
# COMPACT_ATOMS: atom_id res chain seq x y z
N MET A 1 -8.61 37.04 -32.24
CA MET A 1 -8.64 35.56 -32.34
C MET A 1 -7.45 34.88 -31.65
N ARG A 2 -6.19 35.31 -31.85
CA ARG A 2 -5.01 34.71 -31.17
C ARG A 2 -5.11 34.69 -29.63
N PHE A 3 -5.52 35.80 -29.01
CA PHE A 3 -5.65 35.89 -27.55
C PHE A 3 -6.70 34.95 -26.94
N LEU A 4 -7.81 34.71 -27.65
CA LEU A 4 -8.86 33.78 -27.21
C LEU A 4 -8.38 32.33 -27.25
N LEU A 5 -7.57 31.97 -28.25
CA LEU A 5 -7.00 30.64 -28.38
C LEU A 5 -5.97 30.35 -27.28
N THR A 6 -5.13 31.33 -26.94
CA THR A 6 -4.18 31.21 -25.82
C THR A 6 -4.89 31.09 -24.47
N LEU A 7 -6.00 31.81 -24.26
CA LEU A 7 -6.76 31.74 -23.01
C LEU A 7 -7.48 30.38 -22.87
N ALA A 8 -7.99 29.83 -23.98
CA ALA A 8 -8.63 28.51 -24.00
C ALA A 8 -7.63 27.38 -23.69
N ILE A 9 -6.41 27.44 -24.22
CA ILE A 9 -5.35 26.46 -23.93
C ILE A 9 -4.92 26.54 -22.46
N LEU A 10 -4.83 27.76 -21.89
CA LEU A 10 -4.49 27.94 -20.47
C LEU A 10 -5.59 27.40 -19.54
N ALA A 11 -6.86 27.54 -19.92
CA ALA A 11 -8.00 27.03 -19.15
C ALA A 11 -8.07 25.48 -19.17
N CYS A 12 -7.77 24.85 -20.31
CA CYS A 12 -7.71 23.38 -20.39
C CYS A 12 -6.58 22.79 -19.55
N ALA A 13 -5.45 23.48 -19.40
CA ALA A 13 -4.35 23.04 -18.55
C ALA A 13 -4.72 23.05 -17.05
N ALA A 14 -5.61 23.95 -16.62
CA ALA A 14 -6.04 24.03 -15.22
C ALA A 14 -6.93 22.84 -14.79
N LEU A 15 -7.66 22.22 -15.74
CA LEU A 15 -8.53 21.06 -15.47
C LEU A 15 -7.74 19.75 -15.33
N SER A 16 -6.49 19.70 -15.78
CA SER A 16 -5.63 18.50 -15.68
C SER A 16 -5.02 18.29 -14.29
N PHE A 17 -5.20 19.22 -13.34
CA PHE A 17 -4.67 19.11 -11.98
C PHE A 17 -5.59 18.40 -10.98
N ALA A 18 -6.70 17.82 -11.43
CA ALA A 18 -7.47 16.88 -10.62
C ALA A 18 -6.73 15.53 -10.56
N GLN A 19 -5.62 15.46 -9.81
CA GLN A 19 -5.04 14.18 -9.43
C GLN A 19 -5.91 13.56 -8.34
N ASP A 20 -6.31 12.31 -8.55
CA ASP A 20 -6.94 11.51 -7.52
C ASP A 20 -6.06 11.50 -6.26
N PRO A 21 -6.65 11.60 -5.06
CA PRO A 21 -5.88 11.61 -3.84
C PRO A 21 -5.15 10.27 -3.68
N ALA A 22 -3.83 10.35 -3.58
CA ALA A 22 -2.96 9.23 -3.26
C ALA A 22 -2.18 9.55 -1.98
N ASP A 23 -2.21 8.63 -1.03
CA ASP A 23 -1.43 8.72 0.21
C ASP A 23 -0.44 7.56 0.26
N ILE A 24 0.80 7.89 0.62
CA ILE A 24 1.90 6.94 0.82
C ILE A 24 2.27 7.00 2.30
N TYR A 25 2.35 5.83 2.94
CA TYR A 25 2.82 5.74 4.30
C TYR A 25 3.77 4.56 4.50
N HIS A 26 4.58 4.68 5.54
CA HIS A 26 5.66 3.76 5.86
C HIS A 26 5.42 3.13 7.22
N LYS A 27 5.74 1.84 7.31
CA LYS A 27 5.73 1.08 8.55
C LYS A 27 6.99 0.23 8.63
N THR A 28 7.63 0.22 9.79
CA THR A 28 8.78 -0.65 10.07
C THR A 28 8.31 -1.81 10.95
N VAL A 29 8.87 -3.00 10.72
CA VAL A 29 8.61 -4.20 11.52
C VAL A 29 9.95 -4.80 11.95
N ASP A 30 10.11 -4.95 13.25
CA ASP A 30 11.28 -5.53 13.90
C ASP A 30 11.35 -7.05 13.66
N LEU A 31 12.56 -7.55 13.44
CA LEU A 31 12.84 -8.95 13.12
C LEU A 31 13.73 -9.68 14.13
N ASP A 32 14.10 -9.07 15.26
CA ASP A 32 15.13 -9.57 16.18
C ASP A 32 15.06 -11.09 16.48
N ASP A 33 13.86 -11.63 16.78
CA ASP A 33 13.66 -13.06 17.12
C ASP A 33 12.94 -13.87 16.01
N ILE A 34 12.80 -13.29 14.81
CA ILE A 34 12.02 -13.89 13.72
C ILE A 34 12.94 -14.66 12.76
N ASN A 35 12.59 -15.91 12.46
CA ASN A 35 13.29 -16.75 11.47
C ASN A 35 12.46 -17.01 10.22
N GLN A 36 11.14 -16.81 10.29
CA GLN A 36 10.24 -17.02 9.17
C GLN A 36 9.22 -15.90 9.08
N ILE A 37 9.02 -15.39 7.87
CA ILE A 37 8.04 -14.34 7.58
C ILE A 37 7.08 -14.87 6.53
N SER A 38 5.77 -14.67 6.70
CA SER A 38 4.78 -14.95 5.66
C SER A 38 3.84 -13.76 5.44
N PHE A 39 3.40 -13.59 4.20
CA PHE A 39 2.53 -12.48 3.81
C PHE A 39 1.13 -12.99 3.43
N ASP A 40 0.13 -12.62 4.24
CA ASP A 40 -1.29 -12.86 3.96
C ASP A 40 -1.97 -11.54 3.57
N VAL A 41 -1.63 -11.10 2.36
CA VAL A 41 -2.10 -9.84 1.78
C VAL A 41 -3.42 -10.04 1.04
N TYR A 42 -4.34 -9.09 1.18
CA TYR A 42 -5.61 -9.05 0.47
C TYR A 42 -5.41 -9.27 -1.04
N LYS A 43 -6.22 -10.15 -1.62
CA LYS A 43 -6.02 -10.70 -2.97
C LYS A 43 -5.90 -9.66 -4.10
N ASP A 44 -6.52 -8.49 -3.94
CA ASP A 44 -6.56 -7.46 -4.99
C ASP A 44 -5.46 -6.40 -4.80
N ASP A 45 -4.65 -6.51 -3.73
CA ASP A 45 -3.51 -5.63 -3.50
C ASP A 45 -2.29 -6.10 -4.27
N GLN A 46 -1.53 -5.13 -4.78
CA GLN A 46 -0.26 -5.40 -5.44
C GLN A 46 0.84 -5.50 -4.40
N LEU A 47 1.39 -6.70 -4.21
CA LEU A 47 2.52 -6.94 -3.31
C LEU A 47 3.81 -7.06 -4.13
N GLU A 48 4.79 -6.22 -3.84
CA GLU A 48 6.13 -6.28 -4.39
C GLU A 48 7.14 -6.47 -3.25
N ILE A 49 8.05 -7.43 -3.37
CA ILE A 49 9.11 -7.66 -2.38
C ILE A 49 10.45 -7.23 -2.99
N LYS A 50 11.17 -6.35 -2.30
CA LYS A 50 12.49 -5.84 -2.70
C LYS A 50 13.52 -6.17 -1.63
N SER A 51 14.72 -6.53 -2.05
CA SER A 51 15.84 -6.67 -1.13
C SER A 51 16.32 -5.30 -0.65
N TRP A 52 16.69 -5.17 0.63
CA TRP A 52 17.33 -3.97 1.15
C TRP A 52 18.41 -4.27 2.20
N PRO A 53 19.46 -3.43 2.30
CA PRO A 53 20.57 -3.65 3.21
C PRO A 53 20.27 -3.08 4.61
N GLY A 54 19.28 -3.65 5.30
CA GLY A 54 19.02 -3.33 6.71
C GLY A 54 18.54 -4.54 7.49
N ASP A 55 18.19 -4.30 8.75
CA ASP A 55 17.84 -5.29 9.77
C ASP A 55 16.34 -5.47 9.96
N ASP A 56 15.58 -4.38 9.84
CA ASP A 56 14.12 -4.38 9.91
C ASP A 56 13.44 -4.54 8.54
N ILE A 57 12.18 -4.97 8.52
CA ILE A 57 11.34 -4.83 7.33
C ILE A 57 10.83 -3.40 7.25
N LEU A 58 10.97 -2.77 6.08
CA LEU A 58 10.23 -1.54 5.76
C LEU A 58 9.09 -1.85 4.79
N ILE A 59 7.88 -1.43 5.14
CA ILE A 59 6.68 -1.59 4.33
C ILE A 59 6.24 -0.21 3.87
N GLU A 60 6.24 0.02 2.57
CA GLU A 60 5.65 1.19 1.94
C GLU A 60 4.30 0.81 1.35
N THR A 61 3.24 1.50 1.79
CA THR A 61 1.89 1.31 1.24
C THR A 61 1.44 2.59 0.56
N SER A 62 1.12 2.47 -0.72
CA SER A 62 0.56 3.52 -1.56
C SER A 62 -0.90 3.21 -1.87
N VAL A 63 -1.80 4.09 -1.45
CA VAL A 63 -3.24 3.95 -1.66
C VAL A 63 -3.72 5.05 -2.57
N LYS A 64 -4.36 4.68 -3.68
CA LYS A 64 -5.04 5.60 -4.59
C LYS A 64 -6.54 5.32 -4.57
N LEU A 65 -7.34 6.36 -4.32
CA LEU A 65 -8.79 6.29 -4.33
C LEU A 65 -9.33 6.94 -5.62
N ASN A 66 -9.81 6.14 -6.56
CA ASN A 66 -10.39 6.67 -7.81
C ASN A 66 -11.87 7.00 -7.59
N ASN A 67 -12.31 8.17 -8.06
CA ASN A 67 -13.69 8.65 -7.88
C ASN A 67 -14.13 8.68 -6.39
N GLY A 68 -13.19 8.96 -5.49
CA GLY A 68 -13.46 9.08 -4.06
C GLY A 68 -13.06 10.44 -3.53
N GLU A 69 -13.81 10.94 -2.55
CA GLU A 69 -13.47 12.21 -1.92
C GLU A 69 -12.27 12.07 -0.97
N PRO A 70 -11.37 13.07 -0.88
CA PRO A 70 -10.20 13.01 0.01
C PRO A 70 -10.53 12.73 1.49
N HIS A 71 -11.71 13.14 1.95
CA HIS A 71 -12.13 12.90 3.32
C HIS A 71 -12.40 11.41 3.61
N ILE A 72 -12.82 10.64 2.60
CA ILE A 72 -13.03 9.18 2.68
C ILE A 72 -11.69 8.47 2.80
N LEU A 73 -10.71 8.88 1.99
CA LEU A 73 -9.33 8.36 2.08
C LEU A 73 -8.77 8.56 3.49
N LYS A 74 -8.87 9.79 4.01
CA LYS A 74 -8.41 10.12 5.37
C LYS A 74 -9.12 9.31 6.46
N PHE A 75 -10.43 9.08 6.31
CA PHE A 75 -11.19 8.24 7.23
C PHE A 75 -10.66 6.81 7.28
N PHE A 76 -10.43 6.19 6.12
CA PHE A 76 -9.92 4.82 6.05
C PHE A 76 -8.45 4.67 6.43
N LEU A 77 -7.62 5.68 6.18
CA LEU A 77 -6.26 5.74 6.71
C LEU A 77 -6.27 5.73 8.24
N GLY A 78 -7.12 6.54 8.87
CA GLY A 78 -7.29 6.53 10.32
C GLY A 78 -7.82 5.20 10.88
N LYS A 79 -8.49 4.39 10.05
CA LYS A 79 -8.95 3.04 10.39
C LYS A 79 -7.92 1.95 10.11
N LYS A 80 -6.74 2.30 9.57
CA LYS A 80 -5.69 1.34 9.19
C LYS A 80 -6.20 0.24 8.25
N ARG A 81 -7.14 0.59 7.36
CA ARG A 81 -7.81 -0.37 6.47
C ARG A 81 -6.84 -1.13 5.57
N TRP A 82 -5.80 -0.46 5.10
CA TRP A 82 -4.78 -0.99 4.19
C TRP A 82 -3.50 -1.41 4.91
N ASP A 83 -3.48 -1.35 6.24
CA ASP A 83 -2.30 -1.70 7.03
C ASP A 83 -2.12 -3.22 7.11
N LEU A 84 -0.88 -3.65 7.33
CA LEU A 84 -0.55 -5.05 7.58
C LEU A 84 -0.35 -5.24 9.09
N ALA A 85 -1.20 -6.03 9.72
CA ALA A 85 -1.06 -6.42 11.11
C ALA A 85 0.05 -7.47 11.26
N GLU A 86 0.82 -7.33 12.34
CA GLU A 86 1.84 -8.29 12.73
C GLU A 86 1.23 -9.33 13.65
N GLN A 87 1.27 -10.59 13.24
CA GLN A 87 0.93 -11.72 14.08
C GLN A 87 2.21 -12.51 14.33
N VAL A 88 2.76 -12.39 15.54
CA VAL A 88 3.96 -13.11 15.95
C VAL A 88 3.56 -14.38 16.70
N SER A 89 4.07 -15.52 16.26
CA SER A 89 3.87 -16.83 16.90
C SER A 89 5.20 -17.55 16.99
N GLY A 90 5.89 -17.42 18.13
CA GLY A 90 7.24 -17.96 18.29
C GLY A 90 8.24 -17.20 17.44
N ASP A 91 8.93 -17.91 16.53
CA ASP A 91 9.90 -17.34 15.58
C ASP A 91 9.29 -17.03 14.20
N GLN A 92 7.95 -17.05 14.10
CA GLN A 92 7.21 -16.80 12.88
C GLN A 92 6.46 -15.48 12.97
N LEU A 93 6.66 -14.62 11.96
CA LEU A 93 5.91 -13.40 11.74
C LEU A 93 4.96 -13.60 10.56
N VAL A 94 3.67 -13.37 10.77
CA VAL A 94 2.70 -13.27 9.68
C VAL A 94 2.29 -11.81 9.54
N LEU A 95 2.50 -11.24 8.37
CA LEU A 95 2.01 -9.92 8.00
C LEU A 95 0.69 -10.07 7.24
N GLU A 96 -0.42 -9.80 7.91
CA GLU A 96 -1.75 -9.98 7.36
C GLU A 96 -2.49 -8.66 7.13
N SER A 97 -3.25 -8.55 6.04
CA SER A 97 -4.11 -7.38 5.84
C SER A 97 -5.17 -7.26 6.92
N VAL A 98 -5.27 -6.08 7.54
CA VAL A 98 -6.24 -5.79 8.62
C VAL A 98 -7.69 -5.96 8.15
N ASP A 99 -8.02 -5.47 6.95
CA ASP A 99 -9.35 -5.63 6.34
C ASP A 99 -9.26 -6.46 5.05
N LYS A 100 -9.78 -7.69 5.11
CA LYS A 100 -9.81 -8.66 3.99
C LYS A 100 -11.16 -8.71 3.25
N GLN A 101 -12.16 -7.91 3.64
CA GLN A 101 -13.48 -7.90 2.98
C GLN A 101 -13.78 -6.62 2.22
N ARG A 102 -13.04 -5.53 2.52
CA ARG A 102 -13.03 -4.24 1.83
C ARG A 102 -14.32 -3.91 1.08
N ARG A 103 -15.36 -3.58 1.85
CA ARG A 103 -16.63 -3.15 1.27
C ARG A 103 -16.43 -1.90 0.42
N VAL A 104 -16.96 -1.93 -0.79
CA VAL A 104 -16.97 -0.79 -1.72
C VAL A 104 -17.79 0.34 -1.11
N VAL A 105 -17.24 1.56 -1.11
CA VAL A 105 -18.01 2.75 -0.77
C VAL A 105 -18.82 3.15 -2.00
N GLN A 106 -20.14 3.09 -1.86
CA GLN A 106 -21.05 3.59 -2.88
C GLN A 106 -21.24 5.09 -2.67
N GLY A 107 -20.82 5.90 -3.64
CA GLY A 107 -21.25 7.27 -3.75
C GLY A 107 -22.66 7.35 -4.35
N THR A 108 -23.28 8.51 -4.26
CA THR A 108 -24.62 8.79 -4.83
C THR A 108 -24.66 8.68 -6.36
N GLU A 109 -23.53 8.93 -7.04
CA GLU A 109 -23.46 8.93 -8.52
C GLU A 109 -22.41 7.96 -9.10
N PHE A 110 -21.37 7.62 -8.33
CA PHE A 110 -20.30 6.71 -8.76
C PHE A 110 -19.87 5.78 -7.62
N SER A 111 -19.48 4.55 -7.97
CA SER A 111 -18.80 3.65 -7.03
C SER A 111 -17.32 4.01 -6.96
N THR A 112 -16.78 4.12 -5.75
CA THR A 112 -15.36 4.35 -5.54
C THR A 112 -14.57 3.07 -5.80
N SER A 113 -13.40 3.18 -6.42
CA SER A 113 -12.45 2.06 -6.55
C SER A 113 -11.13 2.38 -5.87
N GLU A 114 -10.52 1.36 -5.28
CA GLU A 114 -9.25 1.46 -4.55
C GLU A 114 -8.15 0.79 -5.37
N THR A 115 -6.96 1.40 -5.43
CA THR A 115 -5.75 0.77 -5.95
C THR A 115 -4.68 0.86 -4.89
N VAL A 116 -4.24 -0.29 -4.38
CA VAL A 116 -3.31 -0.40 -3.27
C VAL A 116 -2.07 -1.13 -3.73
N SER A 117 -0.92 -0.48 -3.55
CA SER A 117 0.39 -1.04 -3.82
C SER A 117 1.18 -1.11 -2.53
N ILE A 118 1.73 -2.28 -2.22
CA ILE A 118 2.50 -2.56 -1.03
C ILE A 118 3.89 -3.01 -1.50
N VAL A 119 4.90 -2.22 -1.17
CA VAL A 119 6.29 -2.56 -1.41
C VAL A 119 6.92 -2.92 -0.08
N VAL A 120 7.38 -4.15 0.04
CA VAL A 120 8.07 -4.63 1.24
C VAL A 120 9.56 -4.71 0.93
N TYR A 121 10.33 -3.91 1.66
CA TYR A 121 11.78 -3.95 1.68
C TYR A 121 12.21 -5.00 2.71
N MET A 122 12.56 -6.17 2.21
CA MET A 122 13.00 -7.34 2.96
C MET A 122 14.52 -7.30 3.15
N PRO A 123 15.02 -7.50 4.38
CA PRO A 123 16.44 -7.69 4.64
C PRO A 123 17.08 -8.81 3.80
N GLU A 124 18.34 -8.61 3.41
CA GLU A 124 19.11 -9.55 2.57
C GLU A 124 19.34 -10.92 3.21
N ASP A 125 19.24 -11.01 4.53
CA ASP A 125 19.38 -12.26 5.26
C ASP A 125 18.12 -13.14 5.19
N PHE A 126 17.03 -12.68 4.57
CA PHE A 126 15.86 -13.49 4.30
C PHE A 126 15.78 -13.90 2.83
N SER A 127 15.55 -15.18 2.60
CA SER A 127 15.36 -15.74 1.26
C SER A 127 14.00 -16.39 1.10
N GLU A 128 13.46 -16.33 -0.11
CA GLU A 128 12.19 -16.96 -0.45
C GLU A 128 12.27 -18.48 -0.27
N SER A 129 11.39 -19.03 0.57
CA SER A 129 11.33 -20.45 0.91
C SER A 129 10.01 -21.11 0.46
N GLY A 130 9.11 -20.35 -0.17
CA GLY A 130 7.80 -20.81 -0.64
C GLY A 130 6.93 -19.63 -1.08
N ASP A 131 5.67 -19.90 -1.43
CA ASP A 131 4.73 -18.86 -1.84
C ASP A 131 4.57 -17.82 -0.72
N ARG A 132 5.01 -16.58 -1.00
CA ARG A 132 4.96 -15.45 -0.07
C ARG A 132 5.55 -15.74 1.31
N THR A 133 6.52 -16.65 1.38
CA THR A 133 7.15 -17.07 2.64
C THR A 133 8.66 -16.94 2.53
N TYR A 134 9.26 -16.30 3.52
CA TYR A 134 10.67 -16.00 3.57
C TYR A 134 11.27 -16.60 4.84
N LYS A 135 12.48 -17.14 4.73
CA LYS A 135 13.23 -17.69 5.86
C LYS A 135 14.59 -17.03 5.96
N ARG A 136 15.00 -16.78 7.21
CA ARG A 136 16.32 -16.29 7.52
C ARG A 136 17.35 -17.34 7.09
N GLN A 137 18.26 -16.94 6.22
CA GLN A 137 19.46 -17.70 5.92
C GLN A 137 20.39 -17.53 7.12
N SER A 138 20.75 -18.64 7.78
CA SER A 138 21.68 -18.61 8.90
C SER A 138 22.95 -17.84 8.51
N ARG A 139 23.35 -16.90 9.39
CA ARG A 139 24.68 -16.26 9.35
C ARG A 139 25.81 -17.29 9.41
#